data_AF-A0A0L6WXA7-F1
#
_entry.id   AF-A0A0L6WXA7-F1
#
_cell.length_a   1.000
_cell.length_b   1.000
_cell.length_c   1.000
_cell.angle_alpha   90.00
_cell.angle_beta   90.00
_cell.angle_gamma   90.00
#
_symmetry.space_group_name_H-M   'P 1'
#
loop_
_entity.id
_entity.type
_entity.pdbx_description
1 polymer ?
#
loop_
_entity_poly.entity_id
_entity_poly.type
_entity_poly.pdbx_seq_one_letter_code
_entity_poly.pdbx_strand_id
1 'polypeptide(L)'
;MLAELPCKHTSLLVQLCTRHCPFNQYLHHIQKAESPICTACSDTSEIVCHYLLDCSMHDIYRNDMYKVICSGPKALSTLLSDLNAIKVLFTYIHTTKQFE
;
A
#
# COMPACT_ATOMS: atom_id res chain seq x y z
N MET A 1 -10.48 18.41 1.64
CA MET A 1 -9.53 17.88 2.62
C MET A 1 -8.39 17.01 2.04
N LEU A 2 -8.37 16.70 0.73
CA LEU A 2 -7.17 16.18 0.02
C LEU A 2 -6.27 17.31 -0.53
N ALA A 3 -6.66 18.57 -0.32
CA ALA A 3 -6.07 19.74 -0.96
C ALA A 3 -4.67 20.10 -0.43
N GLU A 4 -4.26 19.54 0.71
CA GLU A 4 -2.94 19.77 1.33
C GLU A 4 -1.88 18.74 0.91
N LEU A 5 -2.27 17.68 0.20
CA LEU A 5 -1.33 16.68 -0.31
C LEU A 5 -0.80 17.06 -1.69
N PRO A 6 0.49 16.82 -1.99
CA PRO A 6 1.01 16.96 -3.33
C PRO A 6 0.18 16.12 -4.32
N CYS A 7 -0.04 16.64 -5.54
CA CYS A 7 -0.88 15.96 -6.55
C CYS A 7 -0.50 14.48 -6.79
N LYS A 8 0.80 14.17 -6.76
CA LYS A 8 1.31 12.80 -6.89
C LYS A 8 0.83 11.87 -5.76
N HIS A 9 0.83 12.37 -4.52
CA HIS A 9 0.36 11.61 -3.36
C HIS A 9 -1.15 11.38 -3.45
N THR A 10 -1.92 12.41 -3.80
CA THR A 10 -3.37 12.28 -3.99
C THR A 10 -3.71 11.27 -5.08
N SER A 11 -3.00 11.27 -6.21
CA SER A 11 -3.19 10.28 -7.28
C SER A 11 -2.92 8.86 -6.80
N LEU A 12 -1.81 8.64 -6.07
CA LEU A 12 -1.46 7.32 -5.56
C LEU A 12 -2.47 6.85 -4.50
N LEU A 13 -2.91 7.74 -3.61
CA LEU A 13 -3.93 7.42 -2.61
C LEU A 13 -5.24 6.99 -3.26
N VAL A 14 -5.68 7.69 -4.31
CA VAL A 14 -6.87 7.30 -5.07
C VAL A 14 -6.69 5.92 -5.71
N GLN A 15 -5.54 5.65 -6.32
CA GLN A 15 -5.24 4.34 -6.90
C GLN A 15 -5.23 3.22 -5.86
N LEU A 16 -4.71 3.47 -4.65
CA LEU A 16 -4.75 2.51 -3.55
C LEU A 16 -6.18 2.25 -3.09
N CYS A 17 -7.01 3.31 -2.96
CA CYS A 17 -8.43 3.19 -2.60
C CYS A 17 -9.23 2.41 -3.64
N THR A 18 -8.99 2.65 -4.93
CA THR A 18 -9.69 1.98 -6.03
C THR A 18 -9.04 0.66 -6.46
N ARG A 19 -7.94 0.25 -5.81
CA ARG A 19 -7.15 -0.95 -6.14
C ARG A 19 -6.62 -0.95 -7.59
N HIS A 20 -6.41 0.23 -8.17
CA HIS A 20 -5.84 0.44 -9.51
C HIS A 20 -4.35 0.81 -9.47
N CYS A 21 -3.71 0.58 -8.32
CA CYS A 21 -2.28 0.77 -8.12
C CYS A 21 -1.49 -0.30 -8.91
N PRO A 22 -0.28 -0.02 -9.42
CA PRO A 22 0.51 -0.96 -10.22
C PRO A 22 1.11 -2.10 -9.38
N PHE A 23 0.28 -2.84 -8.65
CA PHE A 23 0.66 -4.12 -8.07
C PHE A 23 0.51 -5.24 -9.09
N ASN A 24 1.28 -6.32 -8.91
CA ASN A 24 1.34 -7.43 -9.84
C ASN A 24 -0.03 -8.05 -10.15
N GLN A 25 -0.97 -8.12 -9.19
CA GLN A 25 -2.32 -8.60 -9.51
C GLN A 25 -3.03 -7.72 -10.55
N TYR A 26 -2.94 -6.39 -10.39
CA TYR A 26 -3.55 -5.45 -11.33
C TYR A 26 -2.80 -5.47 -12.67
N LEU A 27 -1.47 -5.47 -12.64
CA LEU A 27 -0.63 -5.52 -13.84
C LEU A 27 -0.86 -6.82 -14.64
N HIS A 28 -0.98 -7.96 -13.96
CA HIS A 28 -1.29 -9.24 -14.61
C HIS A 28 -2.68 -9.21 -15.26
N HIS A 29 -3.68 -8.59 -14.62
CA HIS A 29 -5.02 -8.45 -15.19
C HIS A 29 -5.01 -7.68 -16.53
N ILE A 30 -4.17 -6.66 -16.66
CA ILE A 30 -3.99 -5.89 -17.90
C ILE A 30 -2.85 -6.41 -18.80
N GLN A 31 -2.34 -7.61 -18.54
CA GLN A 31 -1.29 -8.28 -19.31
C GLN A 31 0.04 -7.49 -19.36
N LYS A 32 0.36 -6.77 -18.26
CA LYS A 32 1.60 -6.02 -18.07
C LYS A 32 2.58 -6.68 -17.09
N ALA A 33 2.16 -7.72 -16.39
CA ALA A 33 3.03 -8.58 -15.58
C ALA A 33 2.79 -10.04 -15.92
N GLU A 34 3.83 -10.86 -15.83
CA GLU A 34 3.77 -12.30 -16.13
C GLU A 34 3.03 -13.10 -15.06
N SER A 35 2.99 -12.59 -13.83
CA SER A 35 2.40 -13.27 -12.68
C SER A 35 1.73 -12.26 -11.75
N PRO A 36 0.61 -12.62 -11.08
CA PRO A 36 -0.02 -11.78 -10.07
C PRO A 36 0.69 -11.83 -8.71
N ILE A 37 1.70 -12.69 -8.54
CA ILE A 37 2.35 -12.97 -7.25
C ILE A 37 3.24 -11.80 -6.81
N CYS A 38 3.27 -11.53 -5.50
CA CYS A 38 4.15 -10.54 -4.90
C CYS A 38 5.61 -10.93 -5.10
N THR A 39 6.39 -10.03 -5.69
CA THR A 39 7.82 -10.23 -5.95
C THR A 39 8.65 -10.20 -4.67
N ALA A 40 8.17 -9.53 -3.62
CA ALA A 40 8.86 -9.48 -2.34
C ALA A 40 8.80 -10.85 -1.64
N CYS A 41 7.60 -11.38 -1.37
CA CYS A 41 7.42 -12.60 -0.58
C CYS A 41 7.30 -13.89 -1.40
N SER A 42 6.99 -13.79 -2.70
CA SER A 42 6.78 -14.92 -3.62
C SER A 42 5.69 -15.93 -3.21
N ASP A 43 4.76 -15.53 -2.35
CA ASP A 43 3.80 -16.45 -1.73
C ASP A 43 2.35 -16.23 -2.21
N THR A 44 1.87 -14.98 -2.19
CA THR A 44 0.48 -14.66 -2.51
C THR A 44 0.36 -13.55 -3.54
N SER A 45 -0.84 -13.35 -4.08
CA SER A 45 -1.08 -12.30 -5.06
C SER A 45 -0.82 -10.91 -4.47
N GLU A 46 -0.12 -10.08 -5.22
CA GLU A 46 0.21 -8.73 -4.80
C GLU A 46 -1.01 -7.83 -4.96
N ILE A 47 -1.65 -7.54 -3.82
CA ILE A 47 -2.76 -6.59 -3.70
C ILE A 47 -2.48 -5.59 -2.60
N VAL A 48 -3.24 -4.49 -2.61
CA VAL A 48 -3.20 -3.44 -1.58
C VAL A 48 -3.23 -4.03 -0.16
N CYS A 49 -4.15 -4.96 0.12
CA CYS A 49 -4.27 -5.59 1.45
C CYS A 49 -2.99 -6.35 1.82
N HIS A 50 -2.51 -7.22 0.93
CA HIS A 50 -1.29 -7.99 1.14
C HIS A 50 -0.11 -7.08 1.39
N TYR A 51 0.11 -6.10 0.53
CA TYR A 51 1.22 -5.15 0.65
C TYR A 51 1.17 -4.35 1.96
N LEU A 52 0.00 -3.82 2.34
CA LEU A 52 -0.14 -2.96 3.52
C LEU A 52 -0.25 -3.71 4.85
N LEU A 53 -0.76 -4.95 4.86
CA LEU A 53 -1.15 -5.63 6.09
C LEU A 53 -0.46 -6.98 6.30
N ASP A 54 -0.17 -7.74 5.22
CA ASP A 54 0.13 -9.18 5.35
C ASP A 54 1.53 -9.60 4.87
N CYS A 55 2.17 -8.85 3.98
CA CYS A 55 3.41 -9.23 3.31
C CYS A 55 4.61 -9.31 4.26
N SER A 56 5.03 -10.49 4.70
CA SER A 56 6.10 -10.69 5.72
C SER A 56 7.40 -9.93 5.44
N MET A 57 7.77 -9.74 4.18
CA MET A 57 8.96 -8.99 3.78
C MET A 57 8.95 -7.52 4.21
N HIS A 58 7.76 -6.98 4.50
CA HIS A 58 7.58 -5.62 4.96
C HIS A 58 7.26 -5.52 6.47
N ASP A 59 7.43 -6.60 7.25
CA ASP A 59 7.10 -6.61 8.68
C ASP A 59 7.82 -5.52 9.48
N ILE A 60 9.11 -5.30 9.20
CA ILE A 60 9.90 -4.26 9.89
C ILE A 60 9.30 -2.87 9.64
N TYR A 61 8.97 -2.56 8.39
CA TYR A 61 8.38 -1.27 8.03
C TYR A 61 6.93 -1.14 8.54
N ARG A 62 6.17 -2.23 8.56
CA ARG A 62 4.81 -2.26 9.13
C ARG A 62 4.81 -2.06 10.64
N ASN A 63 5.80 -2.59 11.36
CA ASN A 63 5.90 -2.38 12.80
C ASN A 63 6.03 -0.88 13.14
N ASP A 64 6.80 -0.13 12.34
CA ASP A 64 6.89 1.32 12.51
C ASP A 64 5.58 2.03 12.17
N MET A 65 4.88 1.58 11.12
CA MET A 65 3.54 2.08 10.79
C MET A 65 2.54 1.83 11.93
N TYR A 66 2.50 0.62 12.50
CA TYR A 66 1.61 0.23 13.59
C TYR A 66 1.93 0.84 14.95
N LYS A 67 3.10 1.48 15.12
CA LYS A 67 3.34 2.34 16.30
C LYS A 67 2.47 3.60 16.28
N VAL A 68 2.07 4.04 15.09
CA VAL A 68 1.30 5.29 14.91
C VAL A 68 -0.18 5.01 14.71
N ILE A 69 -0.53 3.88 14.09
CA ILE A 69 -1.91 3.47 13.85
C ILE A 69 -2.26 2.17 14.58
N CYS A 70 -3.50 2.02 15.04
CA CYS A 70 -3.92 0.76 15.63
C CYS A 70 -3.99 -0.35 14.56
N SER A 71 -3.37 -1.49 14.86
CA SER A 71 -3.56 -2.73 14.10
C SER A 71 -4.98 -3.27 14.29
N GLY A 72 -5.44 -4.07 13.32
CA GLY A 72 -6.73 -4.76 13.39
C GLY A 72 -7.59 -4.60 12.14
N PRO A 73 -8.88 -4.99 12.21
CA PRO A 73 -9.74 -5.15 11.03
C PRO A 73 -10.03 -3.83 10.29
N LYS A 74 -9.85 -2.69 10.97
CA LYS A 74 -10.03 -1.35 10.38
C LYS A 74 -8.73 -0.73 9.88
N ALA A 75 -7.58 -1.38 10.06
CA ALA A 75 -6.27 -0.80 9.73
C ALA A 75 -6.20 -0.32 8.27
N LEU A 76 -6.70 -1.13 7.32
CA LEU A 76 -6.75 -0.74 5.91
C LEU A 76 -7.60 0.52 5.68
N SER A 77 -8.83 0.54 6.20
CA SER A 77 -9.71 1.70 6.04
C SER A 77 -9.15 2.95 6.70
N THR A 78 -8.49 2.81 7.85
CA THR A 78 -7.84 3.90 8.57
C THR A 78 -6.68 4.47 7.76
N LEU A 79 -5.78 3.61 7.23
CA LEU A 79 -4.65 4.03 6.40
C LEU A 79 -5.06 4.81 5.16
N LEU A 80 -6.19 4.46 4.57
CA LEU A 80 -6.67 5.04 3.32
C LEU A 80 -7.57 6.28 3.52
N SER A 81 -8.04 6.55 4.74
CA SER A 81 -9.06 7.58 5.00
C SER A 81 -8.64 8.63 6.03
N ASP A 82 -7.82 8.28 7.02
CA ASP A 82 -7.41 9.20 8.09
C ASP A 82 -6.16 10.00 7.70
N LEU A 83 -6.18 11.32 7.88
CA LEU A 83 -5.08 12.21 7.47
C LEU A 83 -3.77 11.93 8.21
N ASN A 84 -3.81 11.54 9.49
CA ASN A 84 -2.60 11.21 10.22
C ASN A 84 -2.04 9.88 9.75
N ALA A 85 -2.91 8.89 9.51
CA ALA A 85 -2.53 7.60 8.97
C ALA A 85 -1.97 7.69 7.54
N ILE A 86 -2.51 8.58 6.70
CA ILE A 86 -2.04 8.80 5.33
C ILE A 86 -0.59 9.29 5.31
N LYS A 87 -0.18 10.16 6.23
CA LYS A 87 1.24 10.60 6.33
C LYS A 87 2.17 9.41 6.59
N VAL A 88 1.77 8.52 7.51
CA VAL A 88 2.53 7.32 7.84
C VAL A 88 2.55 6.33 6.68
N LEU A 89 1.42 6.19 5.97
CA LEU A 89 1.31 5.38 4.76
C LEU A 89 2.32 5.81 3.70
N PHE A 90 2.47 7.12 3.46
CA PHE A 90 3.46 7.60 2.48
C PHE A 90 4.90 7.39 2.94
N THR A 91 5.18 7.50 4.24
CA THR A 91 6.49 7.11 4.78
C THR A 91 6.76 5.63 4.53
N TYR A 92 5.78 4.76 4.79
CA TYR A 92 5.88 3.31 4.52
C TYR A 92 6.11 3.01 3.03
N ILE A 93 5.37 3.67 2.14
CA ILE A 93 5.52 3.51 0.69
C ILE A 93 6.93 3.91 0.25
N HIS A 94 7.45 5.02 0.76
CA HIS A 94 8.79 5.48 0.44
C HIS A 94 9.87 4.53 0.98
N THR A 95 9.72 3.99 2.20
CA THR A 95 10.72 3.08 2.78
C THR A 95 10.75 1.71 2.12
N THR A 96 9.60 1.21 1.65
CA THR A 96 9.50 -0.07 0.93
C THR A 96 9.93 0.01 -0.54
N LYS A 97 10.06 1.22 -1.11
CA LYS A 97 10.45 1.45 -2.51
C LYS A 97 9.58 0.73 -3.55
N GLN A 98 8.33 0.48 -3.21
CA GLN A 98 7.43 -0.28 -4.07
C GLN A 98 7.11 0.41 -5.41
N PHE A 99 7.19 1.75 -5.46
CA PHE A 99 6.83 2.56 -6.64
C PHE A 99 7.97 3.47 -7.13
N GLU A 100 9.22 3.13 -6.80
CA GLU A 100 10.42 3.86 -7.26
C GLU A 100 11.05 3.24 -8.52
#